data_AF-A0A972S6K2-F1
#
_entry.id   AF-A0A972S6K2-F1
#
_cell.length_a   1.000
_cell.length_b   1.000
_cell.length_c   1.000
_cell.angle_alpha   90.00
_cell.angle_beta   90.00
_cell.angle_gamma   90.00
#
_symmetry.space_group_name_H-M   'P 1'
#
loop_
_entity.id
_entity.type
_entity.pdbx_description
1 polymer ?
#
loop_
_entity_poly.entity_id
_entity_poly.type
_entity_poly.pdbx_seq_one_letter_code
_entity_poly.pdbx_strand_id
1 'polypeptide(L)'
;MFDFLDSDWFNITLEIVFLILIVWDIKRYFETRKKEYIVNIVLTIGFAYWALEPYYNSYIEWDEKQKEALISTCKNESNTTLCQCVDDAIFKNFSHQEYITLDKNSSEFKEFLKDAKEECTNPSWF
;
A
#
# COMPACT_ATOMS: atom_id res chain seq x y z
N MET A 1 -3.96 -2.22 -9.06
CA MET A 1 -2.87 -1.21 -9.12
C MET A 1 -1.59 -1.91 -8.71
N PHE A 2 -0.79 -2.27 -9.73
CA PHE A 2 0.45 -3.03 -9.64
C PHE A 2 0.34 -4.42 -8.96
N ASP A 3 -0.17 -5.43 -9.68
CA ASP A 3 -0.10 -6.83 -9.24
C ASP A 3 1.33 -7.32 -8.94
N PHE A 4 2.35 -6.61 -9.44
CA PHE A 4 3.75 -6.87 -9.08
C PHE A 4 4.18 -6.23 -7.75
N LEU A 5 3.52 -5.16 -7.27
CA LEU A 5 3.78 -4.58 -5.95
C LEU A 5 3.10 -5.38 -4.82
N ASP A 6 2.02 -6.11 -5.14
CA ASP A 6 1.43 -7.15 -4.30
C ASP A 6 2.18 -8.49 -4.44
N SER A 7 3.25 -8.53 -5.22
CA SER A 7 4.17 -9.66 -5.15
C SER A 7 4.99 -9.51 -3.88
N ASP A 8 4.89 -10.49 -2.97
CA ASP A 8 5.79 -10.64 -1.83
C ASP A 8 7.26 -10.41 -2.25
N TRP A 9 7.62 -10.82 -3.47
CA TRP A 9 8.94 -10.60 -4.05
C TRP A 9 9.33 -9.12 -4.15
N PHE A 10 8.44 -8.24 -4.62
CA PHE A 10 8.74 -6.82 -4.77
C PHE A 10 8.96 -6.16 -3.42
N ASN A 11 8.10 -6.44 -2.45
CA ASN A 11 8.22 -5.90 -1.09
C ASN A 11 9.52 -6.37 -0.43
N ILE A 12 9.82 -7.68 -0.51
CA ILE A 12 11.08 -8.25 -0.05
C ILE A 12 12.27 -7.58 -0.76
N THR A 13 12.17 -7.33 -2.06
CA THR A 13 13.23 -6.67 -2.83
C THR A 13 13.43 -5.23 -2.37
N LEU A 14 12.35 -4.48 -2.15
CA LEU A 14 12.39 -3.09 -1.71
C LEU A 14 13.00 -2.97 -0.30
N GLU A 15 12.61 -3.85 0.62
CA GLU A 15 13.21 -3.94 1.96
C GLU A 15 14.71 -4.26 1.90
N ILE A 16 15.12 -5.20 1.05
CA ILE A 16 16.53 -5.53 0.84
C ILE A 16 17.30 -4.31 0.31
N VAL A 17 16.73 -3.56 -0.65
CA VAL A 17 17.35 -2.33 -1.17
C VAL A 17 17.53 -1.30 -0.06
N PHE A 18 16.52 -1.07 0.78
CA PHE A 18 16.64 -0.15 1.92
C PHE A 18 17.71 -0.58 2.92
N LEU A 19 17.77 -1.87 3.26
CA LEU A 19 18.82 -2.40 4.14
C LEU A 19 20.22 -2.18 3.54
N ILE A 20 20.40 -2.42 2.24
CA ILE A 20 21.68 -2.18 1.56
C ILE A 20 22.07 -0.71 1.63
N LEU A 21 21.14 0.22 1.35
CA LEU A 21 21.40 1.66 1.41
C LEU A 21 21.81 2.10 2.82
N ILE A 22 21.07 1.67 3.85
CA ILE A 22 21.36 1.98 5.24
C ILE A 22 22.74 1.42 5.64
N VAL A 23 23.04 0.15 5.31
CA VAL A 23 24.34 -0.46 5.62
C VAL A 23 25.47 0.27 4.90
N TRP A 24 25.26 0.68 3.64
CA TRP A 24 26.23 1.43 2.87
C TRP A 24 26.52 2.81 3.47
N ASP A 25 25.48 3.56 3.84
CA ASP A 25 25.62 4.86 4.49
C ASP A 25 26.26 4.75 5.88
N ILE A 26 25.91 3.71 6.66
CA ILE A 26 26.57 3.42 7.95
C ILE A 26 28.06 3.18 7.74
N LYS A 27 28.43 2.33 6.78
CA LYS A 27 29.83 2.05 6.47
C LYS A 27 30.57 3.34 6.07
N ARG A 28 29.98 4.14 5.19
CA ARG A 28 30.54 5.43 4.76
C ARG A 28 30.64 6.44 5.89
N TYR A 29 29.70 6.44 6.82
CA TYR A 29 29.76 7.28 8.01
C TYR A 29 30.96 6.88 8.89
N PHE A 30 31.21 5.60 9.11
CA PHE A 30 32.38 5.15 9.87
C PHE A 30 33.71 5.51 9.19
N GLU A 31 33.77 5.44 7.86
CA GLU A 31 34.97 5.79 7.08
C GLU A 31 35.26 7.31 7.08
N THR A 32 34.23 8.14 6.90
CA THR A 32 34.38 9.57 6.62
C THR A 32 33.99 10.50 7.77
N ARG A 33 33.19 10.01 8.73
CA ARG A 33 32.57 10.77 9.83
C ARG A 33 31.71 11.96 9.37
N LYS A 34 31.32 12.03 8.09
CA LYS A 34 30.49 13.12 7.56
C LYS A 34 29.04 12.98 8.03
N LYS A 35 28.46 14.08 8.51
CA LYS A 35 27.06 14.13 8.99
C LYS A 35 26.03 13.90 7.88
N GLU A 36 26.39 14.13 6.63
CA GLU A 36 25.55 13.88 5.45
C GLU A 36 25.03 12.43 5.43
N TYR A 37 25.87 11.46 5.81
CA TYR A 37 25.46 10.05 5.86
C TYR A 37 24.44 9.76 6.97
N ILE A 38 24.49 10.48 8.10
CA ILE A 38 23.45 10.36 9.14
C ILE A 38 22.12 10.89 8.60
N VAL A 39 22.15 12.03 7.90
CA VAL A 39 20.95 12.62 7.29
C VAL A 39 20.37 11.65 6.24
N ASN A 40 21.21 11.06 5.39
CA ASN A 40 20.78 10.06 4.42
C ASN A 40 20.13 8.83 5.07
N ILE A 41 20.68 8.33 6.19
CA ILE A 41 20.08 7.21 6.93
C ILE A 41 18.69 7.59 7.43
N VAL A 42 18.54 8.75 8.07
CA VAL A 42 17.24 9.22 8.59
C VAL A 42 16.23 9.39 7.47
N LEU A 43 16.64 10.00 6.35
CA LEU A 43 15.78 10.17 5.17
C LEU A 43 15.38 8.82 4.56
N THR A 44 16.31 7.86 4.49
CA THR A 44 16.04 6.53 3.95
C THR A 44 15.05 5.77 4.84
N ILE A 45 15.18 5.86 6.17
CA ILE A 45 14.23 5.26 7.10
C ILE A 45 12.84 5.91 6.96
N GLY A 46 12.78 7.25 6.89
CA GLY A 46 11.51 7.96 6.71
C GLY A 46 10.82 7.60 5.40
N PHE A 47 11.58 7.51 4.31
CA PHE A 47 11.08 7.10 3.01
C PHE A 47 10.64 5.62 3.00
N ALA A 48 11.38 4.73 3.66
CA ALA A 48 10.99 3.34 3.81
C ALA A 48 9.65 3.20 4.53
N TYR A 49 9.45 3.95 5.62
CA TYR A 49 8.16 3.97 6.32
C TYR A 49 7.02 4.45 5.42
N TRP A 50 7.19 5.62 4.77
CA TRP A 50 6.18 6.18 3.89
C TRP A 50 5.84 5.27 2.69
N ALA A 51 6.85 4.62 2.10
CA ALA A 51 6.65 3.73 0.96
C ALA A 51 5.99 2.40 1.34
N LEU A 52 6.22 1.91 2.57
CA LEU A 52 5.71 0.61 3.04
C LEU A 52 4.38 0.71 3.80
N GLU A 53 4.00 1.90 4.31
CA GLU A 53 2.75 2.15 5.04
C GLU A 53 1.47 1.60 4.36
N PRO A 54 1.16 1.93 3.09
CA PRO A 54 -0.07 1.43 2.44
C PRO A 54 -0.10 -0.10 2.30
N TYR A 55 1.06 -0.76 2.27
CA TYR A 55 1.18 -2.21 2.22
C TYR A 55 0.99 -2.84 3.59
N TYR A 56 1.45 -2.18 4.66
CA TYR A 56 1.24 -2.65 6.01
C TYR A 56 -0.26 -2.72 6.34
N ASN A 57 -1.02 -1.69 5.95
CA ASN A 57 -2.47 -1.66 6.14
C ASN A 57 -3.17 -2.76 5.33
N SER A 58 -2.82 -2.93 4.06
CA SER A 58 -3.47 -3.94 3.21
C SER A 58 -3.10 -5.38 3.57
N TYR A 59 -1.86 -5.67 3.99
CA TYR A 59 -1.40 -7.04 4.29
C TYR A 59 -1.57 -7.47 5.74
N ILE A 60 -1.39 -6.58 6.71
CA ILE A 60 -1.28 -6.95 8.12
C ILE A 60 -2.55 -6.63 8.91
N GLU A 61 -3.28 -5.57 8.56
CA GLU A 61 -4.48 -5.18 9.31
C GLU A 61 -5.76 -5.92 8.90
N TRP A 62 -5.73 -6.60 7.76
CA TRP A 62 -6.84 -7.39 7.23
C TRP A 62 -6.51 -8.89 7.27
N ASP A 63 -7.33 -9.65 8.00
CA ASP A 63 -7.25 -11.11 8.00
C ASP A 63 -7.72 -11.68 6.65
N GLU A 64 -7.13 -12.80 6.20
CA GLU A 64 -7.49 -13.43 4.91
C GLU A 64 -8.99 -13.71 4.78
N LYS A 65 -9.65 -14.11 5.88
CA LYS A 65 -11.11 -14.38 5.87
C LYS A 65 -11.94 -13.12 5.68
N GLN A 66 -11.45 -11.97 6.15
CA GLN A 66 -12.13 -10.69 6.01
C GLN A 66 -12.00 -10.17 4.57
N LYS A 67 -10.81 -10.35 3.97
CA LYS A 67 -10.58 -10.08 2.54
C LYS A 67 -11.48 -10.95 1.66
N GLU A 68 -11.52 -12.26 1.94
CA GLU A 68 -12.39 -13.19 1.21
C GLU A 68 -13.88 -12.83 1.34
N ALA A 69 -14.32 -12.38 2.51
CA ALA A 69 -15.70 -11.94 2.73
C ALA A 69 -16.06 -10.71 1.90
N LEU A 70 -15.16 -9.72 1.81
CA LEU A 70 -15.38 -8.53 0.98
C LEU A 70 -15.43 -8.89 -0.51
N ILE A 71 -14.40 -9.61 -1.00
CA ILE A 71 -14.26 -10.05 -2.40
C ILE A 71 -15.41 -10.99 -2.81
N SER A 72 -16.00 -11.74 -1.86
CA SER A 72 -17.16 -12.58 -2.15
C SER A 72 -18.40 -11.79 -2.59
N THR A 73 -18.51 -10.53 -2.17
CA THR A 73 -19.60 -9.62 -2.57
C THR A 73 -19.51 -9.30 -4.06
N CYS A 74 -18.29 -9.17 -4.58
CA CYS A 74 -18.01 -8.92 -6.00
C CYS A 74 -18.35 -10.09 -6.92
N LYS A 75 -18.49 -11.33 -6.42
CA LYS A 75 -18.87 -12.50 -7.24
C LYS A 75 -20.28 -12.41 -7.83
N ASN A 76 -21.13 -11.55 -7.25
CA ASN A 76 -22.49 -11.32 -7.72
C ASN A 76 -22.60 -10.13 -8.68
N GLU A 77 -21.53 -9.38 -8.92
CA GLU A 77 -21.52 -8.27 -9.87
C GLU A 77 -21.12 -8.70 -11.28
N SER A 78 -21.67 -8.02 -12.29
CA SER A 78 -21.43 -8.32 -13.70
C SER A 78 -20.00 -8.03 -14.16
N ASN A 79 -19.23 -7.24 -13.41
CA ASN A 79 -17.87 -6.81 -13.76
C ASN A 79 -16.89 -7.09 -12.62
N THR A 80 -16.47 -8.36 -12.52
CA THR A 80 -15.66 -8.86 -11.41
C THR A 80 -14.31 -8.15 -11.27
N THR A 81 -13.69 -7.75 -12.38
CA THR A 81 -12.40 -7.03 -12.38
C THR A 81 -12.51 -5.62 -11.83
N LEU A 82 -13.58 -4.90 -12.15
CA LEU A 82 -13.82 -3.56 -11.62
C LEU A 82 -14.05 -3.62 -10.10
N CYS A 83 -14.84 -4.58 -9.66
CA CYS A 83 -15.17 -4.74 -8.24
C CYS A 83 -13.93 -5.17 -7.42
N GLN A 84 -13.10 -6.07 -7.95
CA GLN A 84 -11.82 -6.43 -7.32
C GLN A 84 -10.88 -5.23 -7.18
N CYS A 85 -10.81 -4.36 -8.21
CA CYS A 85 -9.97 -3.16 -8.15
C CYS A 85 -10.43 -2.16 -7.08
N VAL A 86 -11.74 -2.00 -6.90
CA VAL A 86 -12.30 -1.14 -5.84
C VAL A 86 -12.07 -1.76 -4.45
N ASP A 87 -12.22 -3.08 -4.31
CA ASP A 87 -11.90 -3.78 -3.05
C ASP A 87 -10.41 -3.64 -2.68
N ASP A 88 -9.51 -3.75 -3.64
CA ASP A 88 -8.08 -3.52 -3.42
C ASP A 88 -7.79 -2.07 -2.99
N ALA A 89 -8.49 -1.09 -3.57
CA ALA A 89 -8.38 0.29 -3.16
C ALA A 89 -8.87 0.49 -1.71
N ILE A 90 -9.90 -0.24 -1.29
CA ILE A 90 -10.40 -0.23 0.10
C ILE A 90 -9.35 -0.83 1.03
N PHE A 91 -8.77 -1.98 0.70
CA PHE A 91 -7.73 -2.62 1.53
C PHE A 91 -6.47 -1.75 1.68
N LYS A 92 -6.12 -0.97 0.66
CA LYS A 92 -4.92 -0.10 0.67
C LYS A 92 -5.10 1.19 1.48
N ASN A 93 -6.34 1.66 1.65
CA ASN A 93 -6.62 2.95 2.28
C ASN A 93 -7.26 2.86 3.67
N PHE A 94 -7.89 1.75 4.03
CA PHE A 94 -8.60 1.60 5.29
C PHE A 94 -8.14 0.35 6.03
N SER A 95 -7.97 0.45 7.34
CA SER A 95 -7.91 -0.74 8.21
C SER A 95 -9.28 -1.43 8.27
N HIS A 96 -9.32 -2.71 8.64
CA HIS A 96 -10.60 -3.42 8.80
C HIS A 96 -11.50 -2.77 9.86
N GLN A 97 -10.92 -2.23 10.95
CA GLN A 97 -11.69 -1.54 11.99
C GLN A 97 -12.24 -0.20 11.51
N GLU A 98 -11.45 0.58 10.78
CA GLU A 98 -11.92 1.81 10.16
C GLU A 98 -13.01 1.52 9.15
N TYR A 99 -12.84 0.49 8.31
CA TYR A 99 -13.84 0.12 7.30
C TYR A 99 -15.19 -0.28 7.91
N ILE A 100 -15.21 -1.05 9.00
CA ILE A 100 -16.45 -1.43 9.68
C ILE A 100 -17.14 -0.23 10.34
N THR A 101 -16.35 0.68 10.90
CA THR A 101 -16.86 1.86 11.62
C THR A 101 -17.17 3.02 10.68
N LEU A 102 -16.73 2.95 9.43
CA LEU A 102 -16.96 3.96 8.41
C LEU A 102 -18.46 4.11 8.09
N ASP A 103 -18.93 5.35 8.03
CA ASP A 103 -20.28 5.62 7.54
C ASP A 103 -20.31 5.47 6.01
N LYS A 104 -20.89 4.35 5.56
CA LYS A 104 -21.05 4.02 4.14
C LYS A 104 -21.95 5.01 3.38
N ASN A 105 -22.71 5.85 4.09
CA ASN A 105 -23.53 6.90 3.49
C ASN A 105 -22.88 8.28 3.49
N SER A 106 -21.71 8.44 4.12
CA SER A 106 -20.97 9.71 4.18
C SER A 106 -20.61 10.22 2.78
N SER A 107 -20.49 11.54 2.65
CA SER A 107 -20.01 12.16 1.42
C SER A 107 -18.58 11.74 1.08
N GLU A 108 -17.73 11.59 2.09
CA GLU A 108 -16.32 11.21 1.95
C GLU A 108 -16.16 9.80 1.38
N PHE A 109 -16.89 8.81 1.90
CA PHE A 109 -16.80 7.45 1.36
C PHE A 109 -17.39 7.33 -0.05
N LYS A 110 -18.43 8.11 -0.36
CA LYS A 110 -19.01 8.16 -1.72
C LYS A 110 -18.05 8.80 -2.72
N GLU A 111 -17.31 9.82 -2.30
CA GLU A 111 -16.27 10.46 -3.10
C GLU A 111 -15.11 9.49 -3.34
N PHE A 112 -14.63 8.83 -2.29
CA PHE A 112 -13.63 7.76 -2.40
C PHE A 112 -14.06 6.65 -3.38
N LEU A 113 -15.29 6.12 -3.26
CA LEU A 113 -15.79 5.08 -4.16
C LEU A 113 -15.89 5.56 -5.60
N LYS A 114 -16.19 6.84 -5.82
CA LYS A 114 -16.26 7.43 -7.15
C LYS A 114 -14.86 7.57 -7.74
N ASP A 115 -13.91 8.07 -6.97
CA ASP A 115 -12.51 8.24 -7.38
C ASP A 115 -11.87 6.87 -7.66
N ALA A 116 -12.04 5.90 -6.76
CA ALA A 116 -11.58 4.52 -6.96
C ALA A 116 -12.20 3.90 -8.22
N LYS A 117 -13.48 4.13 -8.48
CA LYS A 117 -14.13 3.64 -9.70
C LYS A 117 -13.59 4.34 -10.95
N GLU A 118 -13.37 5.65 -10.93
CA GLU A 118 -12.81 6.40 -12.05
C GLU A 118 -11.38 5.93 -12.37
N GLU A 119 -10.55 5.70 -11.34
CA GLU A 119 -9.22 5.11 -11.47
C GLU A 119 -9.27 3.68 -12.03
N CYS A 120 -10.20 2.84 -11.55
CA CYS A 120 -10.35 1.47 -12.01
C CYS A 120 -10.99 1.35 -13.42
N THR A 121 -11.73 2.36 -13.89
CA THR A 121 -12.40 2.34 -15.21
C THR A 121 -11.58 3.01 -16.31
N ASN A 122 -10.62 3.88 -15.97
CA ASN A 122 -9.74 4.52 -16.94
C ASN A 122 -8.49 3.68 -17.21
N PRO A 123 -8.36 3.03 -18.38
CA PRO A 123 -7.11 2.39 -18.79
C PRO A 123 -6.00 3.41 -19.15
N SER A 124 -6.27 4.71 -19.05
CA SER A 124 -5.47 5.81 -19.60
C SER A 124 -4.16 6.11 -18.85
N TRP A 125 -3.77 5.30 -17.86
CA TRP A 125 -2.42 5.39 -17.26
C TRP A 125 -1.58 4.13 -17.49
N PHE A 126 -1.82 3.47 -18.63
CA PHE A 126 -0.89 2.57 -19.31
C PHE A 126 -0.47 3.16 -20.66
#